data_AF-A0A7W0WVI5-F1
#
_entry.id   AF-A0A7W0WVI5-F1
#
_cell.length_a   1.000
_cell.length_b   1.000
_cell.length_c   1.000
_cell.angle_alpha   90.00
_cell.angle_beta   90.00
_cell.angle_gamma   90.00
#
_symmetry.space_group_name_H-M   'P 1'
#
loop_
_entity.id
_entity.type
_entity.pdbx_description
1 polymer ?
#
loop_
_entity_poly.entity_id
_entity_poly.type
_entity_poly.pdbx_seq_one_letter_code
_entity_poly.pdbx_strand_id
1 'polypeptide(L)'
;AHEPDAAPRLVFPNATYVVGAEAWQRAVAPHARDRASFIPNLTEMLAATGRLELAASDRSSALGEGYRFHRSSGHTPGLLLTEIEMPAGPVLFAADLIPGRAWVHLPITMGYDRYPELLIDEKATLLGDLEQRGGRLFFTHDPEIALSKIKKDEKGKFSAVDDQRELRALAS
;
A
#
# COMPACT_ATOMS: atom_id res chain seq x y z
N ALA A 1 -14.89 -8.15 19.87
CA ALA A 1 -15.70 -9.26 19.37
C ALA A 1 -16.74 -8.71 18.40
N HIS A 2 -17.12 -9.48 17.37
CA HIS A 2 -18.22 -9.10 16.47
C HIS A 2 -19.55 -9.42 17.17
N GLU A 3 -20.44 -8.43 17.22
CA GLU A 3 -21.79 -8.54 17.78
C GLU A 3 -22.77 -8.40 16.60
N PRO A 4 -23.46 -9.48 16.18
CA PRO A 4 -24.23 -9.52 14.93
C PRO A 4 -25.31 -8.44 14.81
N ASP A 5 -25.86 -8.00 15.94
CA ASP A 5 -26.99 -7.06 15.99
C ASP A 5 -26.57 -5.65 16.45
N ALA A 6 -25.29 -5.42 16.72
CA ALA A 6 -24.79 -4.11 17.13
C ALA A 6 -24.53 -3.23 15.90
N ALA A 7 -24.86 -1.94 16.02
CA ALA A 7 -24.48 -0.97 15.01
C ALA A 7 -22.94 -0.94 14.85
N PRO A 8 -22.41 -0.86 13.61
CA PRO A 8 -20.98 -0.72 13.39
C PRO A 8 -20.40 0.47 14.15
N ARG A 9 -19.19 0.31 14.69
CA ARG A 9 -18.47 1.36 15.40
C ARG A 9 -16.99 1.35 15.06
N LEU A 10 -16.37 2.52 15.11
CA LEU A 10 -14.92 2.63 15.04
C LEU A 10 -14.29 2.10 16.34
N VAL A 11 -13.19 1.36 16.20
CA VAL A 11 -12.51 0.70 17.34
C VAL A 11 -11.22 1.42 17.77
N PHE A 12 -10.81 2.46 17.04
CA PHE A 12 -9.64 3.27 17.36
C PHE A 12 -10.08 4.70 17.74
N PRO A 13 -10.56 4.91 18.99
CA PRO A 13 -11.23 6.14 19.38
C PRO A 13 -10.33 7.36 19.41
N ASN A 14 -9.00 7.20 19.30
CA ASN A 14 -8.01 8.28 19.36
C ASN A 14 -7.19 8.42 18.06
N ALA A 15 -7.42 7.61 17.03
CA ALA A 15 -6.60 7.60 15.83
C ALA A 15 -6.94 8.76 14.88
N THR A 16 -5.90 9.28 14.22
CA THR A 16 -6.02 10.02 12.98
C THR A 16 -6.01 9.03 11.82
N TYR A 17 -6.92 9.21 10.87
CA TYR A 17 -7.07 8.33 9.71
C TYR A 17 -6.50 9.03 8.49
N VAL A 18 -5.45 8.47 7.90
CA VAL A 18 -4.85 8.98 6.67
C VAL A 18 -5.30 8.10 5.52
N VAL A 19 -5.98 8.69 4.53
CA VAL A 19 -6.53 7.96 3.37
C VAL A 19 -6.17 8.70 2.09
N GLY A 20 -5.77 7.96 1.05
CA GLY A 20 -5.52 8.55 -0.27
C GLY A 20 -6.77 9.24 -0.81
N ALA A 21 -6.66 10.48 -1.28
CA ALA A 21 -7.81 11.28 -1.70
C ALA A 21 -8.60 10.62 -2.86
N GLU A 22 -7.91 9.99 -3.83
CA GLU A 22 -8.55 9.30 -4.94
C GLU A 22 -9.23 8.00 -4.51
N ALA A 23 -8.56 7.18 -3.68
CA ALA A 23 -9.18 5.99 -3.09
C ALA A 23 -10.40 6.34 -2.22
N TRP A 24 -10.37 7.48 -1.53
CA TRP A 24 -11.51 7.99 -0.78
C TRP A 24 -12.70 8.31 -1.69
N GLN A 25 -12.47 9.02 -2.80
CA GLN A 25 -13.53 9.27 -3.79
C GLN A 25 -14.11 7.97 -4.35
N ARG A 26 -13.25 6.96 -4.58
CA ARG A 26 -13.71 5.63 -4.98
C ARG A 26 -14.56 4.96 -3.91
N ALA A 27 -14.23 5.11 -2.64
CA ALA A 27 -15.01 4.55 -1.53
C ALA A 27 -16.37 5.24 -1.36
N VAL A 28 -16.44 6.56 -1.58
CA VAL A 28 -17.68 7.34 -1.52
C VAL A 28 -18.60 7.04 -2.71
N ALA A 29 -18.02 6.87 -3.90
CA ALA A 29 -18.74 6.57 -5.14
C ALA A 29 -18.19 5.31 -5.84
N PRO A 30 -18.43 4.11 -5.28
CA PRO A 30 -17.84 2.89 -5.80
C PRO A 30 -18.47 2.47 -7.14
N HIS A 31 -17.67 1.82 -7.97
CA HIS A 31 -18.18 1.20 -9.19
C HIS A 31 -18.90 -0.11 -8.85
N ALA A 32 -19.79 -0.56 -9.74
CA ALA A 32 -20.48 -1.84 -9.58
C ALA A 32 -19.53 -3.02 -9.30
N ARG A 33 -18.32 -2.99 -9.88
CA ARG A 33 -17.29 -4.04 -9.72
C ARG A 33 -16.61 -4.09 -8.34
N ASP A 34 -16.54 -3.00 -7.58
CA ASP A 34 -15.91 -2.96 -6.24
C ASP A 34 -16.85 -2.54 -5.11
N ARG A 35 -18.09 -2.20 -5.41
CA ARG A 35 -19.09 -1.82 -4.40
C ARG A 35 -19.18 -2.80 -3.23
N ALA A 36 -19.12 -4.09 -3.52
CA ALA A 36 -19.20 -5.14 -2.51
C ALA A 36 -17.95 -5.21 -1.59
N SER A 37 -16.85 -4.57 -1.97
CA SER A 37 -15.62 -4.48 -1.19
C SER A 37 -15.65 -3.37 -0.13
N PHE A 38 -16.59 -2.43 -0.23
CA PHE A 38 -16.68 -1.30 0.72
C PHE A 38 -17.65 -1.59 1.85
N ILE A 39 -17.23 -1.24 3.07
CA ILE A 39 -18.06 -1.38 4.28
C ILE A 39 -19.07 -0.22 4.31
N PRO A 40 -20.39 -0.50 4.36
CA PRO A 40 -21.40 0.53 4.47
C PRO A 40 -21.16 1.47 5.66
N ASN A 41 -21.40 2.77 5.45
CA ASN A 41 -21.27 3.86 6.44
C ASN A 41 -19.85 4.10 6.99
N LEU A 42 -18.82 3.34 6.58
CA LEU A 42 -17.47 3.52 7.11
C LEU A 42 -16.90 4.89 6.77
N THR A 43 -17.08 5.36 5.54
CA THR A 43 -16.63 6.69 5.10
C THR A 43 -17.30 7.81 5.90
N GLU A 44 -18.60 7.72 6.13
CA GLU A 44 -19.36 8.67 6.95
C GLU A 44 -18.86 8.68 8.40
N MET A 45 -18.68 7.51 9.01
CA MET A 45 -18.15 7.38 10.37
C MET A 45 -16.76 7.98 10.51
N LEU A 46 -15.85 7.72 9.56
CA LEU A 46 -14.49 8.26 9.57
C LEU A 46 -14.49 9.79 9.41
N ALA A 47 -15.29 10.33 8.48
CA ALA A 47 -15.41 11.76 8.27
C ALA A 47 -15.99 12.47 9.51
N ALA A 48 -17.00 11.89 10.16
CA ALA A 48 -17.64 12.43 11.35
C ALA A 48 -16.70 12.54 12.56
N THR A 49 -15.55 11.84 12.56
CA THR A 49 -14.56 11.97 13.64
C THR A 49 -13.85 13.32 13.65
N GLY A 50 -13.84 14.06 12.54
CA GLY A 50 -13.01 15.27 12.38
C GLY A 50 -11.49 14.99 12.34
N ARG A 51 -11.08 13.71 12.23
CA ARG A 51 -9.67 13.27 12.24
C ARG A 51 -9.27 12.53 10.97
N LEU A 52 -9.96 12.80 9.88
CA LEU A 52 -9.66 12.25 8.58
C LEU A 52 -8.72 13.22 7.85
N GLU A 53 -7.53 12.75 7.49
CA GLU A 53 -6.64 13.40 6.55
C GLU A 53 -6.79 12.74 5.18
N LEU A 54 -7.24 13.50 4.18
CA LEU A 54 -7.23 13.07 2.79
C LEU A 54 -5.89 13.43 2.16
N ALA A 55 -5.01 12.44 2.03
CA ALA A 55 -3.71 12.59 1.42
C ALA A 55 -3.86 12.85 -0.09
N ALA A 56 -3.77 14.12 -0.49
CA ALA A 56 -3.76 14.56 -1.89
C ALA A 56 -2.34 14.76 -2.44
N SER A 57 -1.33 14.94 -1.57
CA SER A 57 0.10 15.02 -1.93
C SER A 57 0.84 13.72 -1.59
N ASP A 58 2.14 13.65 -1.82
CA ASP A 58 2.99 12.53 -1.41
C ASP A 58 3.38 12.57 0.08
N ARG A 59 2.77 13.44 0.89
CA ARG A 59 3.05 13.63 2.32
C ARG A 59 1.77 13.61 3.15
N SER A 60 1.94 13.34 4.45
CA SER A 60 0.89 13.47 5.46
C SER A 60 1.39 14.34 6.61
N SER A 61 0.55 15.30 6.99
CA SER A 61 0.73 16.14 8.17
C SER A 61 0.64 15.33 9.46
N ALA A 62 -0.20 14.30 9.50
CA ALA A 62 -0.35 13.43 10.66
C ALA A 62 0.84 12.46 10.86
N LEU A 63 1.50 12.02 9.78
CA LEU A 63 2.61 11.06 9.85
C LEU A 63 3.98 11.74 9.95
N GLY A 64 4.14 12.93 9.38
CA GLY A 64 5.41 13.66 9.38
C GLY A 64 6.37 13.26 8.25
N GLU A 65 7.58 13.82 8.28
CA GLU A 65 8.53 13.78 7.15
C GLU A 65 9.13 12.39 6.88
N GLY A 66 9.22 11.53 7.90
CA GLY A 66 9.72 10.16 7.76
C GLY A 66 8.81 9.22 6.96
N TYR A 67 7.69 9.74 6.45
CA TYR A 67 6.75 9.02 5.61
C TYR A 67 6.60 9.71 4.26
N ARG A 68 6.53 8.90 3.20
CA ARG A 68 6.25 9.34 1.83
C ARG A 68 5.23 8.41 1.21
N PHE A 69 4.31 8.97 0.41
CA PHE A 69 3.34 8.18 -0.32
C PHE A 69 3.70 8.03 -1.79
N HIS A 70 3.44 6.83 -2.29
CA HIS A 70 3.33 6.55 -3.73
C HIS A 70 1.88 6.20 -4.04
N ARG A 71 1.50 6.30 -5.31
CA ARG A 71 0.15 5.98 -5.77
C ARG A 71 0.21 4.98 -6.91
N SER A 72 -0.74 4.07 -6.92
CA SER A 72 -1.01 3.16 -8.02
C SER A 72 -2.49 3.20 -8.33
N SER A 73 -2.84 3.22 -9.61
CA SER A 73 -4.21 3.09 -10.10
C SER A 73 -4.43 1.80 -10.89
N GLY A 74 -3.36 1.01 -11.09
CA GLY A 74 -3.40 -0.31 -11.69
C GLY A 74 -4.18 -1.35 -10.86
N HIS A 75 -3.91 -1.45 -9.56
CA HIS A 75 -4.57 -2.45 -8.70
C HIS A 75 -5.99 -1.99 -8.30
N THR A 76 -6.08 -0.81 -7.69
CA THR A 76 -7.34 -0.06 -7.49
C THR A 76 -7.08 1.43 -7.71
N PRO A 77 -8.07 2.22 -8.15
CA PRO A 77 -7.87 3.66 -8.35
C PRO A 77 -7.40 4.35 -7.07
N GLY A 78 -6.24 5.01 -7.13
CA GLY A 78 -5.70 5.77 -6.01
C GLY A 78 -5.15 4.93 -4.86
N LEU A 79 -4.79 3.67 -5.08
CA LEU A 79 -4.12 2.84 -4.07
C LEU A 79 -2.90 3.58 -3.51
N LEU A 80 -2.92 3.83 -2.20
CA LEU A 80 -1.86 4.55 -1.50
C LEU A 80 -0.83 3.55 -0.97
N LEU A 81 0.42 3.70 -1.39
CA LEU A 81 1.55 2.92 -0.90
C LEU A 81 2.36 3.80 0.06
N THR A 82 2.84 3.23 1.16
CA THR A 82 3.54 4.01 2.20
C THR A 82 4.99 3.60 2.28
N GLU A 83 5.87 4.54 1.99
CA GLU A 83 7.30 4.42 2.20
C GLU A 83 7.67 5.04 3.56
N ILE A 84 8.52 4.33 4.29
CA ILE A 84 8.99 4.71 5.61
C ILE A 84 10.50 4.83 5.54
N GLU A 85 11.03 5.97 5.97
CA GLU A 85 12.47 6.22 6.06
C GLU A 85 13.09 5.32 7.14
N MET A 86 14.21 4.68 6.81
CA MET A 86 14.92 3.74 7.69
C MET A 86 16.44 3.87 7.48
N PRO A 87 17.27 3.60 8.50
CA PRO A 87 18.73 3.81 8.43
C PRO A 87 19.43 3.11 7.27
N ALA A 88 18.98 1.90 6.91
CA ALA A 88 19.56 1.08 5.83
C ALA A 88 18.85 1.23 4.47
N GLY A 89 18.20 2.37 4.22
CA GLY A 89 17.37 2.63 3.04
C GLY A 89 15.88 2.39 3.31
N PRO A 90 14.99 2.98 2.50
CA PRO A 90 13.55 3.01 2.77
C PRO A 90 12.92 1.62 2.83
N VAL A 91 11.84 1.48 3.59
CA VAL A 91 10.94 0.31 3.55
C VAL A 91 9.61 0.74 2.96
N LEU A 92 9.19 0.08 1.89
CA LEU A 92 7.93 0.34 1.22
C LEU A 92 6.89 -0.72 1.59
N PHE A 93 5.80 -0.28 2.22
CA PHE A 93 4.56 -1.03 2.33
C PHE A 93 3.82 -0.93 0.99
N ALA A 94 3.96 -1.96 0.16
CA ALA A 94 3.44 -1.98 -1.21
C ALA A 94 1.97 -2.42 -1.32
N ALA A 95 1.31 -2.70 -0.19
CA ALA A 95 -0.07 -3.19 -0.15
C ALA A 95 -0.28 -4.33 -1.18
N ASP A 96 -1.38 -4.28 -1.92
CA ASP A 96 -1.73 -5.30 -2.90
C ASP A 96 -1.09 -5.07 -4.28
N LEU A 97 -0.29 -4.00 -4.47
CA LEU A 97 0.45 -3.82 -5.72
C LEU A 97 1.50 -4.92 -5.91
N ILE A 98 2.20 -5.26 -4.82
CA ILE A 98 3.19 -6.32 -4.75
C ILE A 98 2.95 -7.12 -3.47
N PRO A 99 1.92 -7.97 -3.44
CA PRO A 99 1.44 -8.61 -2.22
C PRO A 99 2.43 -9.65 -1.67
N GLY A 100 3.33 -10.15 -2.51
CA GLY A 100 4.37 -11.10 -2.13
C GLY A 100 5.51 -11.21 -3.12
N ARG A 101 6.49 -12.04 -2.78
CA ARG A 101 7.77 -12.16 -3.49
C ARG A 101 7.62 -12.45 -4.98
N ALA A 102 6.66 -13.30 -5.35
CA ALA A 102 6.41 -13.66 -6.75
C ALA A 102 6.02 -12.45 -7.61
N TRP A 103 5.30 -11.48 -7.04
CA TRP A 103 4.82 -10.29 -7.75
C TRP A 103 5.91 -9.26 -8.03
N VAL A 104 7.13 -9.43 -7.51
CA VAL A 104 8.28 -8.60 -7.93
C VAL A 104 8.62 -8.82 -9.40
N HIS A 105 8.31 -10.00 -9.95
CA HIS A 105 8.40 -10.21 -11.38
C HIS A 105 7.33 -9.38 -12.10
N LEU A 106 7.75 -8.35 -12.84
CA LEU A 106 6.85 -7.34 -13.42
C LEU A 106 5.60 -7.89 -14.11
N PRO A 107 5.68 -8.89 -15.02
CA PRO A 107 4.51 -9.35 -15.78
C PRO A 107 3.44 -10.06 -14.94
N ILE A 108 3.75 -10.42 -13.69
CA ILE A 108 2.79 -11.08 -12.80
C ILE A 108 1.81 -10.03 -12.24
N THR A 109 0.54 -10.22 -12.57
CA THR A 109 -0.62 -9.42 -12.15
C THR A 109 -1.70 -10.34 -11.59
N MET A 110 -2.79 -9.78 -11.08
CA MET A 110 -3.90 -10.51 -10.45
C MET A 110 -5.19 -10.30 -11.24
N GLY A 111 -6.07 -11.31 -11.25
CA GLY A 111 -7.33 -11.26 -12.01
C GLY A 111 -8.31 -10.16 -11.57
N TYR A 112 -8.08 -9.55 -10.40
CA TYR A 112 -8.88 -8.46 -9.85
C TYR A 112 -8.25 -7.06 -10.01
N ASP A 113 -7.05 -6.95 -10.56
CA ASP A 113 -6.45 -5.66 -10.93
C ASP A 113 -7.35 -4.90 -11.91
N ARG A 114 -7.40 -3.57 -11.79
CA ARG A 114 -8.27 -2.71 -12.61
C ARG A 114 -7.65 -2.26 -13.91
N TYR A 115 -6.34 -2.12 -13.95
CA TYR A 115 -5.60 -1.77 -15.14
C TYR A 115 -4.23 -2.47 -15.14
N PRO A 116 -4.16 -3.75 -15.57
CA PRO A 116 -2.94 -4.56 -15.48
C PRO A 116 -1.74 -3.99 -16.26
N GLU A 117 -1.96 -3.37 -17.41
CA GLU A 117 -0.87 -2.73 -18.18
C GLU A 117 -0.29 -1.54 -17.42
N LEU A 118 -1.14 -0.62 -16.94
CA LEU A 118 -0.72 0.49 -16.09
C LEU A 118 -0.02 -0.01 -14.81
N LEU A 119 -0.53 -1.07 -14.19
CA LEU A 119 0.07 -1.68 -13.01
C LEU A 119 1.52 -2.14 -13.27
N ILE A 120 1.80 -2.70 -14.44
CA ILE A 120 3.15 -3.12 -14.83
C ILE A 120 4.08 -1.90 -14.93
N ASP A 121 3.62 -0.81 -15.54
CA ASP A 121 4.38 0.43 -15.67
C ASP A 121 4.65 1.07 -14.29
N GLU A 122 3.64 1.14 -13.44
CA GLU A 122 3.73 1.65 -12.07
C GLU A 122 4.74 0.83 -11.25
N LYS A 123 4.69 -0.50 -11.32
CA LYS A 123 5.67 -1.39 -10.67
C LYS A 123 7.08 -1.15 -11.21
N ALA A 124 7.25 -0.98 -12.51
CA ALA A 124 8.57 -0.77 -13.11
C ALA A 124 9.22 0.51 -12.61
N THR A 125 8.46 1.61 -12.55
CA THR A 125 8.93 2.89 -12.00
C THR A 125 9.25 2.76 -10.51
N LEU A 126 8.33 2.19 -9.73
CA LEU A 126 8.46 2.05 -8.28
C LEU A 126 9.66 1.18 -7.88
N LEU A 127 9.80 0.00 -8.50
CA LEU A 127 10.91 -0.91 -8.22
C LEU A 127 12.26 -0.35 -8.66
N GLY A 128 12.29 0.40 -9.77
CA GLY A 128 13.50 1.06 -10.24
C GLY A 128 14.00 2.12 -9.28
N ASP A 129 13.11 2.99 -8.80
CA ASP A 129 13.43 4.00 -7.79
C ASP A 129 13.84 3.38 -6.45
N LEU A 130 13.10 2.37 -5.99
CA LEU A 130 13.39 1.70 -4.72
C LEU A 130 14.73 0.96 -4.74
N GLU A 131 15.07 0.29 -5.85
CA GLU A 131 16.34 -0.42 -6.01
C GLU A 131 17.54 0.52 -5.98
N GLN A 132 17.47 1.64 -6.70
CA GLN A 132 18.53 2.67 -6.71
C GLN A 132 18.82 3.24 -5.32
N ARG A 133 17.81 3.31 -4.46
CA ARG A 133 17.92 3.84 -3.10
C ARG A 133 18.24 2.77 -2.06
N GLY A 134 18.54 1.54 -2.48
CA GLY A 134 18.81 0.41 -1.58
C GLY A 134 17.60 0.03 -0.72
N GLY A 135 16.39 0.32 -1.21
CA GLY A 135 15.15 0.12 -0.48
C GLY A 135 14.71 -1.34 -0.41
N ARG A 136 13.69 -1.56 0.42
CA ARG A 136 13.13 -2.89 0.75
C ARG A 136 11.62 -2.89 0.59
N LEU A 137 11.06 -3.97 0.08
CA LEU A 137 9.63 -4.19 0.01
C LEU A 137 9.17 -4.99 1.22
N PHE A 138 8.10 -4.53 1.86
CA PHE A 138 7.33 -5.31 2.82
C PHE A 138 6.14 -5.96 2.10
N PHE A 139 5.96 -7.27 2.30
CA PHE A 139 4.92 -8.07 1.67
C PHE A 139 3.75 -8.33 2.62
N THR A 140 2.54 -7.94 2.22
CA THR A 140 1.33 -8.05 3.05
C THR A 140 0.72 -9.45 3.06
N HIS A 141 0.96 -10.24 2.02
CA HIS A 141 0.28 -11.51 1.79
C HIS A 141 1.22 -12.67 1.46
N ASP A 142 2.54 -12.45 1.47
CA ASP A 142 3.49 -13.54 1.34
C ASP A 142 3.48 -14.39 2.62
N PRO A 143 3.29 -15.72 2.52
CA PRO A 143 3.16 -16.58 3.70
C PRO A 143 4.49 -16.84 4.42
N GLU A 144 5.62 -16.61 3.75
CA GLU A 144 6.95 -16.95 4.30
C GLU A 144 7.88 -15.75 4.42
N ILE A 145 7.82 -14.81 3.48
CA ILE A 145 8.78 -13.72 3.37
C ILE A 145 8.10 -12.41 3.75
N ALA A 146 8.52 -11.80 4.86
CA ALA A 146 7.99 -10.50 5.28
C ALA A 146 8.60 -9.33 4.50
N LEU A 147 9.88 -9.43 4.13
CA LEU A 147 10.64 -8.33 3.56
C LEU A 147 11.73 -8.81 2.60
N SER A 148 11.97 -8.10 1.50
CA SER A 148 13.11 -8.34 0.62
C SER A 148 13.72 -7.04 0.11
N LYS A 149 15.00 -7.07 -0.24
CA LYS A 149 15.62 -6.07 -1.12
C LYS A 149 15.23 -6.34 -2.57
N ILE A 150 15.37 -5.31 -3.39
CA ILE A 150 15.14 -5.40 -4.84
C ILE A 150 16.47 -5.35 -5.56
N LYS A 151 16.58 -6.16 -6.62
CA LYS A 151 17.71 -6.14 -7.54
C LYS A 151 17.22 -6.07 -8.97
N LYS A 152 17.80 -5.17 -9.75
CA LYS A 152 17.61 -5.08 -11.20
C LYS A 152 18.84 -5.68 -11.90
N ASP A 153 18.62 -6.61 -12.83
CA ASP A 153 19.71 -7.17 -13.63
C ASP A 153 20.05 -6.30 -14.85
N GLU A 154 21.10 -6.68 -15.59
CA GLU A 154 21.57 -5.98 -16.79
C GLU A 154 20.53 -5.92 -17.91
N LYS A 155 19.54 -6.83 -17.90
CA LYS A 155 18.43 -6.88 -18.86
C LYS A 155 17.21 -6.09 -18.36
N GLY A 156 17.32 -5.44 -17.20
CA GLY A 156 16.28 -4.65 -16.59
C GLY A 156 15.22 -5.46 -15.84
N LYS A 157 15.44 -6.77 -15.62
CA LYS A 157 14.50 -7.62 -14.87
C LYS A 157 14.69 -7.42 -13.37
N PHE A 158 13.58 -7.23 -12.67
CA PHE A 158 13.55 -7.14 -11.22
C PHE A 158 13.41 -8.51 -10.55
N SER A 159 14.08 -8.66 -9.41
CA SER A 159 14.00 -9.83 -8.54
C SER A 159 14.10 -9.43 -7.07
N ALA A 160 13.44 -10.20 -6.19
CA ALA A 160 13.60 -10.11 -4.75
C ALA A 160 14.87 -10.86 -4.31
N VAL A 161 15.65 -10.23 -3.44
CA VAL A 161 16.88 -10.77 -2.86
C VAL A 161 16.97 -10.43 -1.37
N ASP A 162 17.85 -11.11 -0.62
CA ASP A 162 18.05 -10.85 0.81
C ASP A 162 16.74 -10.96 1.62
N ASP A 163 16.04 -12.08 1.39
CA ASP A 163 14.71 -12.35 1.94
C ASP A 163 14.76 -12.51 3.46
N GLN A 164 13.86 -11.80 4.15
CA GLN A 164 13.67 -11.90 5.59
C GLN A 164 12.28 -12.46 5.88
N ARG A 165 12.24 -13.55 6.65
CA ARG A 165 10.98 -14.20 7.06
C ARG A 165 10.23 -13.43 8.15
N GLU A 166 10.96 -12.65 8.94
CA GLU A 166 10.41 -11.88 10.06
C GLU A 166 11.05 -10.50 10.10
N LEU A 167 10.30 -9.50 10.57
CA LEU A 167 10.83 -8.16 10.82
C LEU A 167 11.45 -8.09 12.20
N ARG A 168 12.77 -7.89 12.28
CA ARG A 168 13.49 -7.70 13.55
C ARG A 168 14.43 -6.51 13.45
N ALA A 169 14.36 -5.60 14.42
CA ALA A 169 15.34 -4.53 14.65
C ALA A 169 15.71 -3.69 13.40
N LEU A 170 14.73 -3.32 12.56
CA LEU A 170 15.00 -2.57 11.32
C LEU A 170 15.46 -1.11 11.54
N ALA A 171 15.24 -0.57 12.75
CA ALA A 171 15.51 0.82 13.12
C ALA A 171 16.50 0.94 14.31
N SER A 172 17.17 -0.15 14.67
CA SER A 172 18.19 -0.17 15.75
C SER A 172 19.53 0.37 15.32
#